data_AF-A0A536S6T8-F1
#
_entry.id   AF-A0A536S6T8-F1
#
_cell.length_a   1.000
_cell.length_b   1.000
_cell.length_c   1.000
_cell.angle_alpha   90.00
_cell.angle_beta   90.00
_cell.angle_gamma   90.00
#
_symmetry.space_group_name_H-M   'P 1'
#
loop_
_entity.id
_entity.type
_entity.pdbx_description
1 polymer ?
#
loop_
_entity_poly.entity_id
_entity_poly.type
_entity_poly.pdbx_seq_one_letter_code
_entity_poly.pdbx_strand_id
1 'polypeptide(L)'
;MRHRITFVVAAILVLAQTGPASAASGTSLQSAFAAAAREFRVPQNVLMAVSYVVSRWEPSATPSAAGGFGPMQLVDPASAPAS
;
A
#
# COMPACT_ATOMS: atom_id res chain seq x y z
N MET A 1 -25.08 -16.27 33.95
CA MET A 1 -23.81 -16.82 33.42
C MET A 1 -24.01 -17.48 32.04
N ARG A 2 -24.53 -16.76 31.03
CA ARG A 2 -24.82 -17.34 29.69
C ARG A 2 -24.56 -16.39 28.51
N HIS A 3 -24.03 -15.19 28.76
CA HIS A 3 -23.79 -14.16 27.73
C HIS A 3 -22.33 -13.70 27.65
N ARG A 4 -21.46 -14.24 28.53
CA ARG A 4 -20.01 -13.96 28.50
C ARG A 4 -19.26 -14.78 27.47
N ILE A 5 -19.83 -15.90 27.02
CA ILE A 5 -19.21 -16.83 26.06
C ILE A 5 -19.37 -16.31 24.62
N THR A 6 -20.48 -15.64 24.31
CA THR A 6 -20.73 -15.09 22.96
C THR A 6 -19.77 -13.97 22.60
N PHE A 7 -19.27 -13.20 23.57
CA PHE A 7 -18.38 -12.07 23.32
C PHE A 7 -16.97 -12.51 22.89
N VAL A 8 -16.49 -13.65 23.39
CA VAL A 8 -15.16 -14.18 23.05
C VAL A 8 -15.12 -14.75 21.64
N VAL A 9 -16.21 -15.38 21.18
CA VAL A 9 -16.30 -15.92 19.80
C VAL A 9 -16.35 -14.79 18.77
N ALA A 10 -17.06 -13.69 19.07
CA ALA A 10 -17.14 -12.54 18.17
C ALA A 10 -15.77 -11.85 17.97
N ALA A 11 -14.96 -11.74 19.03
CA ALA A 11 -13.61 -11.15 18.94
C ALA A 11 -12.64 -12.01 18.11
N ILE A 12 -12.75 -13.34 18.19
CA ILE A 12 -11.92 -14.27 17.40
C ILE A 12 -12.31 -14.23 15.91
N LEU A 13 -13.60 -14.06 15.60
CA LEU A 13 -14.05 -13.91 14.22
C LEU A 13 -13.58 -12.60 13.58
N VAL A 14 -13.50 -11.49 14.32
CA VAL A 14 -12.96 -10.22 13.80
C VAL A 14 -11.46 -10.33 13.50
N LEU A 15 -10.70 -11.08 14.32
CA LEU A 15 -9.26 -11.30 14.10
C LEU A 15 -8.96 -12.26 12.93
N ALA A 16 -9.93 -13.11 12.53
CA ALA A 16 -9.79 -14.01 11.40
C ALA A 16 -10.05 -13.33 10.03
N GLN A 17 -10.66 -12.13 10.04
CA GLN A 17 -10.93 -11.36 8.83
C GLN A 17 -9.74 -10.50 8.38
N THR A 18 -8.68 -10.39 9.20
CA THR A 18 -7.37 -9.97 8.71
C THR A 18 -6.72 -11.13 7.96
N GLY A 19 -7.28 -11.44 6.78
CA GLY A 19 -6.57 -12.24 5.78
C GLY A 19 -5.23 -11.58 5.44
N PRO A 20 -4.25 -12.31 4.88
CA PRO A 20 -2.95 -11.74 4.55
C PRO A 20 -3.15 -10.70 3.45
N ALA A 21 -3.32 -9.43 3.83
CA ALA A 21 -3.24 -8.33 2.90
C ALA A 21 -1.78 -8.25 2.43
N SER A 22 -1.57 -8.37 1.12
CA SER A 22 -0.41 -7.80 0.41
C SER A 22 0.99 -8.40 0.64
N ALA A 23 1.15 -9.62 1.16
CA ALA A 23 2.49 -10.25 1.14
C ALA A 23 3.02 -10.50 -0.30
N ALA A 24 2.12 -10.77 -1.25
CA ALA A 24 2.47 -10.89 -2.68
C ALA A 24 2.80 -9.55 -3.34
N SER A 25 2.22 -8.45 -2.83
CA SER A 25 2.47 -7.08 -3.32
C SER A 25 3.90 -6.63 -2.99
N GLY A 26 4.46 -7.07 -1.86
CA GLY A 26 5.83 -6.69 -1.44
C GLY A 26 6.90 -7.10 -2.46
N THR A 27 6.84 -8.33 -2.97
CA THR A 27 7.83 -8.84 -3.95
C THR A 27 7.70 -8.16 -5.31
N SER A 28 6.48 -7.93 -5.79
CA SER A 28 6.26 -7.22 -7.07
C SER A 28 6.66 -5.75 -6.99
N LEU A 29 6.37 -5.09 -5.87
CA LEU A 29 6.75 -3.71 -5.57
C LEU A 29 8.28 -3.53 -5.49
N GLN A 30 8.98 -4.44 -4.80
CA GLN A 30 10.45 -4.40 -4.71
C GLN A 30 11.11 -4.57 -6.09
N SER A 31 10.59 -5.48 -6.93
CA SER A 31 11.05 -5.66 -8.32
C SER A 31 10.85 -4.39 -9.15
N ALA A 32 9.68 -3.75 -9.04
CA ALA A 32 9.39 -2.48 -9.72
C ALA A 32 10.37 -1.37 -9.29
N PHE A 33 10.67 -1.27 -7.98
CA PHE A 33 11.66 -0.30 -7.51
C PHE A 33 13.09 -0.64 -7.92
N ALA A 34 13.45 -1.92 -8.05
CA ALA A 34 14.74 -2.33 -8.59
C ALA A 34 14.91 -1.91 -10.06
N ALA A 35 13.84 -2.04 -10.86
CA ALA A 35 13.84 -1.56 -12.25
C ALA A 35 13.99 -0.03 -12.32
N ALA A 36 13.19 0.71 -11.55
CA ALA A 36 13.27 2.17 -11.49
C ALA A 36 14.63 2.66 -10.98
N ALA A 37 15.22 1.98 -9.99
CA ALA A 37 16.55 2.30 -9.47
C ALA A 37 17.63 2.24 -10.55
N ARG A 38 17.57 1.23 -11.44
CA ARG A 38 18.50 1.08 -12.57
C ARG A 38 18.30 2.15 -13.63
N GLU A 39 17.06 2.51 -13.92
CA GLU A 39 16.72 3.51 -14.94
C GLU A 39 17.09 4.93 -14.51
N PHE A 40 16.67 5.33 -13.30
CA PHE A 40 16.83 6.69 -12.80
C PHE A 40 18.10 6.89 -11.97
N ARG A 41 18.91 5.83 -11.79
CA ARG A 41 20.14 5.83 -10.98
C ARG A 41 19.94 6.33 -9.55
N VAL A 42 18.78 6.02 -8.98
CA VAL A 42 18.43 6.27 -7.57
C VAL A 42 18.57 4.97 -6.79
N PRO A 43 19.20 4.95 -5.60
CA PRO A 43 19.27 3.75 -4.79
C PRO A 43 17.88 3.17 -4.47
N GLN A 44 17.70 1.85 -4.68
CA GLN A 44 16.40 1.18 -4.47
C GLN A 44 15.85 1.39 -3.05
N ASN A 45 16.71 1.40 -2.04
CA ASN A 45 16.32 1.63 -0.65
C ASN A 45 15.71 3.02 -0.42
N VAL A 46 16.13 4.04 -1.17
CA VAL A 46 15.54 5.39 -1.11
C VAL A 46 14.11 5.36 -1.66
N LEU A 47 13.89 4.73 -2.82
CA LEU A 47 12.55 4.58 -3.40
C LEU A 47 11.60 3.80 -2.48
N MET A 48 12.12 2.73 -1.86
CA MET A 48 11.37 1.95 -0.87
C MET A 48 11.05 2.77 0.39
N ALA A 49 12.01 3.54 0.92
CA ALA A 49 11.78 4.37 2.10
C ALA A 49 10.74 5.47 1.85
N VAL A 50 10.83 6.17 0.71
CA VAL A 50 9.87 7.22 0.35
C VAL A 50 8.47 6.63 0.16
N SER A 51 8.34 5.53 -0.57
CA SER A 51 7.03 4.88 -0.76
C SER A 51 6.41 4.37 0.56
N TYR A 52 7.24 3.97 1.53
CA TYR A 52 6.74 3.64 2.86
C TYR A 52 6.14 4.87 3.57
N VAL A 53 6.83 6.01 3.53
CA VAL A 53 6.32 7.26 4.11
C VAL A 53 5.03 7.71 3.43
N VAL A 54 4.95 7.55 2.11
CA VAL A 54 3.82 8.01 1.30
C VAL A 54 2.57 7.14 1.50
N SER A 55 2.72 5.82 1.45
CA SER A 55 1.56 4.92 1.38
C SER A 55 1.61 3.75 2.36
N ARG A 56 2.65 3.65 3.19
CA ARG A 56 2.98 2.46 3.99
C ARG A 56 3.01 1.15 3.18
N TRP A 57 3.33 1.26 1.89
CA TRP A 57 3.23 0.19 0.88
C TRP A 57 1.85 -0.44 0.71
N GLU A 58 0.79 0.21 1.21
CA GLU A 58 -0.61 -0.20 1.06
C GLU A 58 -1.38 0.83 0.22
N PRO A 59 -1.12 0.92 -1.10
CA PRO A 59 -1.85 1.84 -1.97
C PRO A 59 -3.29 1.38 -2.22
N SER A 60 -4.18 2.34 -2.47
CA SER A 60 -5.53 2.04 -2.95
C SER A 60 -5.51 1.59 -4.41
N ALA A 61 -6.46 0.75 -4.79
CA ALA A 61 -6.67 0.35 -6.19
C ALA A 61 -7.20 1.51 -7.05
N THR A 62 -7.81 2.51 -6.43
CA THR A 62 -8.33 3.73 -7.06
C THR A 62 -7.36 4.89 -6.83
N PRO A 63 -7.38 5.92 -7.69
CA PRO A 63 -6.62 7.14 -7.45
C PRO A 63 -7.06 7.83 -6.15
N SER A 64 -6.13 8.53 -5.50
CA SER A 64 -6.44 9.42 -4.39
C SER A 64 -7.29 10.62 -4.84
N ALA A 65 -7.83 11.39 -3.89
CA ALA A 65 -8.58 12.61 -4.18
C ALA A 65 -7.78 13.65 -5.01
N ALA A 66 -6.44 13.63 -4.89
CA ALA A 66 -5.54 14.45 -5.69
C ALA A 66 -5.13 13.83 -7.05
N GLY A 67 -5.74 12.69 -7.43
CA GLY A 67 -5.43 11.98 -8.69
C GLY A 67 -4.19 11.09 -8.66
N GLY A 68 -3.55 10.91 -7.50
CA GLY A 68 -2.34 10.09 -7.35
C GLY A 68 -2.60 8.58 -7.36
N PHE A 69 -1.73 7.81 -8.01
CA PHE A 69 -1.82 6.36 -8.13
C PHE A 69 -0.67 5.62 -7.43
N GLY A 70 -1.00 4.46 -6.90
CA GLY A 70 -0.02 3.49 -6.41
C GLY A 70 0.79 3.97 -5.20
N PRO A 71 1.91 3.28 -4.90
CA PRO A 71 2.68 3.48 -3.67
C PRO A 71 3.47 4.80 -3.64
N MET A 72 3.64 5.43 -4.80
CA MET A 72 4.34 6.70 -4.96
C MET A 72 3.38 7.88 -5.17
N GLN A 73 2.06 7.64 -5.17
CA GLN A 73 1.05 8.67 -5.43
C GLN A 73 1.34 9.47 -6.72
N LEU A 74 1.79 8.77 -7.78
CA LEU A 74 2.15 9.41 -9.04
C LEU A 74 0.90 9.94 -9.73
N VAL A 75 0.95 11.19 -10.17
CA VAL A 75 -0.13 11.86 -10.89
C VAL A 75 0.20 11.83 -12.38
N ASP A 76 -0.81 11.53 -13.20
CA ASP A 76 -0.69 11.67 -14.65
C ASP A 76 -0.58 13.16 -15.01
N PRO A 77 0.52 13.61 -15.67
CA PRO A 77 0.69 15.00 -16.04
C PRO A 77 -0.41 15.54 -16.96
N ALA A 78 -1.07 14.68 -17.76
CA ALA A 78 -2.19 15.11 -18.61
C ALA A 78 -3.47 15.39 -17.81
N SER A 79 -3.57 14.83 -16.60
CA SER A 79 -4.70 14.95 -15.68
C SER A 79 -4.43 15.91 -14.52
N ALA A 80 -3.21 16.46 -14.41
CA ALA A 80 -2.84 17.39 -13.36
C ALA A 80 -3.56 18.75 -13.56
N PRO A 81 -4.10 19.37 -12.49
CA PRO A 81 -4.68 20.71 -12.61
C PRO A 81 -3.60 21.69 -13.08
N ALA A 82 -3.91 22.50 -14.10
CA ALA A 82 -3.02 23.57 -14.55
C ALA A 82 -2.71 24.49 -13.37
N SER A 83 -1.42 24.66 -13.07
CA SER A 83 -0.92 25.52 -11.99
C SER A 83 -1.01 27.00 -12.35
#